data_AF-A0A8H5D5V3-F1
#
_entry.id   AF-A0A8H5D5V3-F1
#
_cell.length_a   1.000
_cell.length_b   1.000
_cell.length_c   1.000
_cell.angle_alpha   90.00
_cell.angle_beta   90.00
_cell.angle_gamma   90.00
#
_symmetry.space_group_name_H-M   'P 1'
#
loop_
_entity.id
_entity.type
_entity.pdbx_description
1 polymer ?
#
loop_
_entity_poly.entity_id
_entity_poly.type
_entity_poly.pdbx_seq_one_letter_code
_entity_poly.pdbx_strand_id
1 'polypeptide(L)'
;MFGYSMLKALRLGYVQDAADGSILKAARKAYNYMTQNWVVQNSDGTMNWLNTVIVGSLDTTGDFNYYVSQTVDLNDLKGLAAFLLVSLEIERL
;
A
#
# COMPACT_ATOMS: atom_id res chain seq x y z
N MET A 1 -0.05 1.83 2.88
CA MET A 1 -0.45 2.48 4.15
C MET A 1 -1.96 2.59 4.32
N PHE A 2 -2.70 3.27 3.44
CA PHE A 2 -4.16 3.47 3.63
C PHE A 2 -4.96 2.17 3.73
N GLY A 3 -4.69 1.18 2.87
CA GLY A 3 -5.35 -0.13 2.97
C GLY A 3 -5.16 -0.78 4.35
N TYR A 4 -3.94 -0.78 4.89
CA TYR A 4 -3.66 -1.28 6.24
C TYR A 4 -4.49 -0.53 7.31
N SER A 5 -4.46 0.81 7.29
CA SER A 5 -5.21 1.60 8.27
C SER A 5 -6.71 1.38 8.19
N MET A 6 -7.28 1.28 6.98
CA MET A 6 -8.70 0.98 6.76
C MET A 6 -9.08 -0.37 7.37
N LEU A 7 -8.36 -1.43 7.01
CA LEU A 7 -8.67 -2.78 7.50
C LEU A 7 -8.47 -2.89 9.01
N LYS A 8 -7.37 -2.34 9.54
CA LYS A 8 -7.09 -2.36 10.97
C LYS A 8 -8.13 -1.58 11.77
N ALA A 9 -8.58 -0.42 11.28
CA ALA A 9 -9.60 0.38 11.94
C ALA A 9 -10.95 -0.34 11.98
N LEU A 10 -11.33 -1.04 10.90
CA LEU A 10 -12.52 -1.89 10.88
C LEU A 10 -12.39 -3.05 11.88
N ARG A 11 -11.27 -3.79 11.85
CA ARG A 11 -11.03 -4.93 12.75
C ARG A 11 -11.07 -4.54 14.23
N LEU A 12 -10.53 -3.37 14.57
CA LEU A 12 -10.51 -2.86 15.94
C LEU A 12 -11.79 -2.12 16.34
N GLY A 13 -12.74 -1.93 15.42
CA GLY A 13 -13.98 -1.20 15.68
C GLY A 13 -13.81 0.31 15.89
N TYR A 14 -12.67 0.89 15.47
CA TYR A 14 -12.45 2.34 15.52
C TYR A 14 -13.27 3.08 14.46
N VAL A 15 -13.54 2.39 13.37
CA VAL A 15 -14.40 2.85 12.28
C VAL A 15 -15.43 1.75 12.06
N GLN A 16 -16.70 2.14 11.98
CA GLN A 16 -17.74 1.26 11.48
C GLN A 16 -17.74 1.32 9.96
N ASP A 17 -17.88 0.18 9.30
CA ASP A 17 -18.08 0.19 7.87
C ASP A 17 -19.42 0.87 7.53
N ALA A 18 -19.52 1.43 6.34
CA ALA A 18 -20.79 1.90 5.83
C ALA A 18 -21.77 0.73 5.70
N ALA A 19 -23.07 1.02 5.69
CA ALA A 19 -24.12 -0.01 5.57
C ALA A 19 -23.96 -0.89 4.31
N ASP A 20 -23.30 -0.37 3.26
CA ASP A 20 -23.02 -1.07 2.01
C ASP A 20 -21.64 -1.78 1.98
N GLY A 21 -20.86 -1.72 3.06
CA GLY A 21 -19.53 -2.31 3.18
C GLY A 21 -18.46 -1.63 2.31
N SER A 22 -18.65 -0.36 1.96
CA SER A 22 -17.78 0.35 1.01
C SER A 22 -16.34 0.51 1.47
N ILE A 23 -16.05 0.61 2.78
CA ILE A 23 -14.68 0.72 3.28
C ILE A 23 -13.94 -0.60 3.07
N LEU A 24 -14.53 -1.72 3.48
CA LEU A 24 -13.94 -3.04 3.26
C LEU A 24 -13.75 -3.33 1.76
N LYS A 25 -14.76 -3.02 0.93
CA LYS A 25 -14.68 -3.20 -0.53
C LYS A 25 -13.55 -2.37 -1.14
N ALA A 26 -13.40 -1.11 -0.73
CA ALA A 26 -12.32 -0.25 -1.22
C ALA A 26 -10.94 -0.78 -0.82
N ALA A 27 -10.77 -1.20 0.43
CA ALA A 27 -9.50 -1.74 0.92
C ALA A 27 -9.11 -3.05 0.22
N ARG A 28 -10.07 -3.98 0.02
CA ARG A 28 -9.84 -5.22 -0.75
C ARG A 28 -9.52 -4.94 -2.21
N LYS A 29 -10.23 -3.99 -2.84
CA LYS A 29 -9.94 -3.57 -4.22
C LYS A 29 -8.51 -3.03 -4.35
N ALA A 30 -8.08 -2.17 -3.42
CA ALA A 30 -6.72 -1.65 -3.41
C ALA A 30 -5.69 -2.77 -3.21
N TYR A 31 -5.92 -3.70 -2.29
CA TYR A 31 -5.02 -4.85 -2.08
C TYR A 31 -4.88 -5.73 -3.33
N ASN A 32 -5.99 -6.05 -3.98
CA ASN A 32 -5.98 -6.83 -5.22
C ASN A 32 -5.23 -6.10 -6.35
N TYR A 33 -5.39 -4.79 -6.44
CA TYR A 33 -4.64 -4.00 -7.41
C TYR A 33 -3.13 -4.04 -7.12
N MET A 34 -2.71 -3.86 -5.86
CA MET A 34 -1.29 -3.91 -5.48
C MET A 34 -0.66 -5.27 -5.77
N THR A 35 -1.33 -6.36 -5.42
CA THR A 35 -0.84 -7.73 -5.67
C THR A 35 -0.70 -8.03 -7.17
N GLN A 36 -1.63 -7.55 -8.00
CA GLN A 36 -1.59 -7.76 -9.46
C GLN A 36 -0.54 -6.91 -10.18
N ASN A 37 -0.19 -5.73 -9.66
CA ASN A 37 0.62 -4.76 -10.39
C ASN A 37 2.02 -4.58 -9.82
N TRP A 38 2.22 -4.78 -8.51
CA TRP A 38 3.46 -4.41 -7.82
C TRP A 38 4.16 -5.57 -7.13
N VAL A 39 3.51 -6.72 -6.96
CA VAL A 39 4.16 -7.96 -6.48
C VAL A 39 4.63 -8.77 -7.68
N VAL A 40 5.93 -9.05 -7.75
CA VAL A 40 6.54 -9.78 -8.87
C VAL A 40 7.19 -11.05 -8.34
N GLN A 41 6.78 -12.20 -8.86
CA GLN A 41 7.40 -13.48 -8.51
C GLN A 41 8.74 -13.64 -9.22
N ASN A 42 9.77 -14.03 -8.47
CA ASN A 42 11.09 -14.35 -9.00
C ASN A 42 11.22 -15.87 -9.25
N SER A 43 12.19 -16.26 -10.06
CA SER A 43 12.46 -17.67 -10.38
C SER A 43 13.01 -18.48 -9.20
N ASP A 44 13.56 -17.82 -8.18
CA ASP A 44 14.11 -18.42 -6.96
C ASP A 44 13.07 -18.63 -5.85
N GLY A 45 11.79 -18.41 -6.15
CA GLY A 45 10.69 -18.55 -5.20
C GLY A 45 10.51 -17.33 -4.27
N THR A 46 11.34 -16.28 -4.41
CA THR A 46 11.11 -15.01 -3.71
C THR A 46 10.12 -14.12 -4.46
N MET A 47 9.71 -13.03 -3.83
CA MET A 47 8.88 -12.00 -4.45
C MET A 47 9.54 -10.63 -4.31
N ASN A 48 9.40 -9.82 -5.34
CA ASN A 48 9.77 -8.42 -5.39
C ASN A 48 8.56 -7.53 -5.19
N TRP A 49 8.81 -6.31 -4.69
CA TRP A 49 7.85 -5.24 -4.54
C TRP A 49 8.29 -4.01 -5.34
N LEU A 50 7.41 -3.51 -6.20
CA LEU A 50 7.65 -2.35 -7.07
C LEU A 50 6.93 -1.09 -6.58
N ASN A 51 7.22 0.02 -7.26
CA ASN A 51 6.42 1.23 -7.25
C ASN A 51 6.38 1.98 -5.89
N THR A 52 7.52 2.05 -5.21
CA THR A 52 7.68 2.86 -4.00
C THR A 52 8.58 4.04 -4.30
N VAL A 53 8.10 5.27 -4.08
CA VAL A 53 8.90 6.49 -4.26
C VAL A 53 10.06 6.53 -3.26
N ILE A 54 11.24 6.98 -3.72
CA ILE A 54 12.44 7.05 -2.87
C ILE A 54 12.32 8.09 -1.77
N VAL A 55 11.81 9.28 -2.10
CA VAL A 55 11.69 10.44 -1.23
C VAL A 55 10.57 11.34 -1.71
N GLY A 56 9.93 12.04 -0.78
CA GLY A 56 9.11 13.21 -1.06
C GLY A 56 9.38 14.21 0.04
N SER A 57 10.26 15.19 -0.22
CA SER A 57 10.67 16.20 0.75
C SER A 57 10.19 17.59 0.35
N LEU A 58 10.08 18.46 1.34
CA LEU A 58 9.88 19.90 1.15
C LEU A 58 11.20 20.68 1.18
N ASP A 59 12.35 19.99 1.28
CA ASP A 59 13.69 20.62 1.30
C ASP A 59 14.08 21.21 -0.07
N THR A 60 13.24 21.03 -1.09
CA THR A 60 13.40 21.56 -2.46
C THR A 60 12.19 22.41 -2.83
N THR A 61 11.78 22.43 -4.11
CA THR A 61 10.64 23.25 -4.56
C THR A 61 9.30 22.76 -4.03
N GLY A 62 9.16 21.47 -3.72
CA GLY A 62 7.92 20.89 -3.17
C GLY A 62 6.70 21.07 -4.09
N ASP A 63 6.92 21.35 -5.37
CA ASP A 63 5.86 21.57 -6.36
C ASP A 63 5.42 20.26 -7.05
N PHE A 64 4.42 20.35 -7.91
CA PHE A 64 3.92 19.20 -8.68
C PHE A 64 5.03 18.51 -9.48
N ASN A 65 5.86 19.28 -10.20
CA ASN A 65 6.91 18.73 -11.06
C ASN A 65 7.97 17.99 -10.22
N TYR A 66 8.30 18.52 -9.05
CA TYR A 66 9.16 17.84 -8.09
C TYR A 66 8.59 16.48 -7.70
N TYR A 67 7.34 16.40 -7.25
CA TYR A 67 6.77 15.12 -6.77
C TYR A 67 6.60 14.08 -7.89
N VAL A 68 6.18 14.48 -9.09
CA VAL A 68 5.98 13.52 -10.20
C VAL A 68 7.27 13.06 -10.86
N SER A 69 8.38 13.77 -10.64
CA SER A 69 9.71 13.39 -11.16
C SER A 69 10.52 12.49 -10.22
N GLN A 70 10.04 12.23 -9.00
CA GLN A 70 10.74 11.37 -8.05
C GLN A 70 10.81 9.94 -8.59
N THR A 71 11.97 9.31 -8.42
CA THR A 71 12.17 7.93 -8.83
C THR A 71 11.49 6.97 -7.85
N VAL A 72 11.28 5.74 -8.32
CA VAL A 72 10.84 4.63 -7.50
C VAL A 72 12.00 3.66 -7.29
N ASP A 73 11.98 2.94 -6.17
CA ASP A 73 12.97 1.95 -5.82
C ASP A 73 12.34 0.56 -5.60
N LEU A 74 13.10 -0.46 -5.99
CA LEU A 74 12.73 -1.87 -5.89
C LEU A 74 12.91 -2.32 -4.44
N ASN A 75 11.90 -2.97 -3.89
CA ASN A 75 11.92 -3.51 -2.52
C ASN A 75 12.15 -2.45 -1.43
N ASP A 76 11.89 -1.18 -1.73
CA ASP A 76 12.00 -0.11 -0.73
C ASP A 76 11.10 -0.39 0.47
N LEU A 77 11.70 -0.33 1.68
CA LEU A 77 11.06 -0.74 2.92
C LEU A 77 9.83 0.10 3.28
N LYS A 78 9.72 1.35 2.81
CA LYS A 78 8.54 2.20 3.07
C LYS A 78 7.29 1.58 2.47
N GLY A 79 7.40 1.06 1.24
CA GLY A 79 6.31 0.43 0.53
C GLY A 79 6.16 -1.05 0.91
N LEU A 80 7.26 -1.80 0.91
CA LEU A 80 7.25 -3.23 1.20
C LEU A 80 6.71 -3.54 2.61
N ALA A 81 7.15 -2.80 3.64
CA ALA A 81 6.64 -3.02 5.00
C ALA A 81 5.15 -2.65 5.10
N ALA A 82 4.72 -1.58 4.41
CA ALA A 82 3.32 -1.20 4.37
C ALA A 82 2.45 -2.23 3.63
N PHE A 83 3.00 -2.89 2.59
CA PHE A 83 2.35 -3.99 1.89
C PHE A 83 2.22 -5.24 2.77
N LEU A 84 3.28 -5.60 3.51
CA LEU A 84 3.23 -6.69 4.47
C LEU A 84 2.13 -6.47 5.52
N LEU A 85 2.08 -5.25 6.08
CA LEU A 85 1.07 -4.91 7.10
C LEU A 85 -0.37 -5.01 6.58
N VAL A 86 -0.66 -4.56 5.36
CA VAL A 86 -2.02 -4.71 4.80
C VAL A 86 -2.33 -6.17 4.47
N SER A 87 -1.35 -6.97 4.04
CA SER A 87 -1.53 -8.41 3.79
C SER A 87 -1.95 -9.13 5.07
N LEU A 88 -1.28 -8.85 6.19
CA LEU A 88 -1.63 -9.42 7.50
C LEU A 88 -3.04 -9.03 7.96
N GLU A 89 -3.49 -7.80 7.67
CA GLU A 89 -4.86 -7.40 8.00
C GLU A 89 -5.89 -8.04 7.05
N ILE A 90 -5.56 -8.28 5.77
CA ILE A 90 -6.41 -9.05 4.85
C ILE A 90 -6.61 -10.49 5.33
N GLU A 91 -5.54 -11.14 5.80
CA GLU A 91 -5.58 -12.54 6.30
C GLU A 91 -6.34 -12.69 7.63
N ARG A 92 -6.52 -11.61 8.38
CA ARG A 92 -7.22 -11.60 9.68
C ARG A 92 -8.73 -11.35 9.58
N LEU A 93 -9.23 -11.00 8.40
CA LEU A 93 -10.65 -10.75 8.13
C LEU A 93 -11.38 -12.02 7.73
#